data_AF-A0A1I8NAZ2-F1
#
_entry.id   AF-A0A1I8NAZ2-F1
#
_cell.length_a   1.000
_cell.length_b   1.000
_cell.length_c   1.000
_cell.angle_alpha   90.00
_cell.angle_beta   90.00
_cell.angle_gamma   90.00
#
_symmetry.space_group_name_H-M   'P 1'
#
loop_
_entity.id
_entity.type
_entity.pdbx_description
1 polymer ?
#
loop_
_entity_poly.entity_id
_entity_poly.type
_entity_poly.pdbx_seq_one_letter_code
_entity_poly.pdbx_strand_id
1 'polypeptide(L)'
;MKFLSLVLVFCLLSVVGTFAKSLESFYGMTEHPGKCVYEDLIIAPGETAKPKGKCQRFSCGEELVGHIQSCDYRYIILEPPCWWGDIENPDLDYPSCCMRKIICPETDDTTDVYNGLCSLTICQFQFISPPSFDCIKMKVLVIALVLAFCTTAFSYEMSGFFKEDAHPGKCVYKDLILSAGEEGYPKSECVRLLCGDNSFGTIQGCGTQAAAPPCKLGDYVNRDGKYPECCKRHVVCP
;
A
#
# COMPACT_ATOMS: atom_id res chain seq x y z
N MET A 1 8.13 16.81 29.62
CA MET A 1 8.13 15.39 29.20
C MET A 1 6.73 14.82 28.95
N LYS A 2 5.70 15.12 29.78
CA LYS A 2 4.33 14.59 29.57
C LYS A 2 3.65 15.03 28.25
N PHE A 3 3.92 16.25 27.78
CA PHE A 3 3.34 16.79 26.54
C PHE A 3 3.85 16.07 25.27
N LEU A 4 5.13 15.69 25.24
CA LEU A 4 5.74 14.99 24.11
C LEU A 4 5.18 13.57 23.94
N SER A 5 4.90 12.88 25.05
CA SER A 5 4.24 11.57 25.04
C SER A 5 2.83 11.64 24.45
N LEU A 6 2.08 12.72 24.75
CA LEU A 6 0.70 12.87 24.28
C LEU A 6 0.66 13.13 22.77
N VAL A 7 1.58 13.94 22.24
CA VAL A 7 1.71 14.22 20.80
C VAL A 7 2.15 12.98 20.01
N LEU A 8 3.07 12.18 20.56
CA LEU A 8 3.50 10.91 19.96
C LEU A 8 2.36 9.89 19.88
N VAL A 9 1.56 9.76 20.96
CA VAL A 9 0.39 8.88 20.97
C VAL A 9 -0.67 9.35 19.97
N PHE A 10 -0.87 10.67 19.82
CA PHE A 10 -1.80 11.21 18.82
C PHE A 10 -1.32 10.99 17.37
N CYS A 11 -0.04 11.22 17.04
CA CYS A 11 0.51 10.93 15.69
C CYS A 11 0.39 9.42 15.38
N LEU A 12 0.70 8.54 16.34
CA LEU A 12 0.55 7.09 16.16
C LEU A 12 -0.91 6.69 15.92
N LEU A 13 -1.87 7.24 16.66
CA LEU A 13 -3.29 6.94 16.48
C LEU A 13 -3.84 7.46 15.14
N SER A 14 -3.41 8.64 14.67
CA SER A 14 -3.83 9.17 13.37
C SER A 14 -3.28 8.39 12.19
N VAL A 15 -2.06 7.84 12.33
CA VAL A 15 -1.47 6.96 11.31
C VAL A 15 -2.27 5.66 11.26
N VAL A 16 -2.57 5.02 12.39
CA VAL A 16 -3.30 3.73 12.41
C VAL A 16 -4.73 3.83 11.85
N GLY A 17 -5.42 4.96 12.03
CA GLY A 17 -6.81 5.11 11.57
C GLY A 17 -6.99 5.24 10.05
N THR A 18 -5.95 5.62 9.30
CA THR A 18 -6.11 5.97 7.87
C THR A 18 -5.73 4.83 6.91
N PHE A 19 -5.08 3.77 7.37
CA PHE A 19 -4.70 2.63 6.51
C PHE A 19 -5.76 1.53 6.39
N ALA A 20 -6.90 1.64 7.08
CA ALA A 20 -7.92 0.59 7.09
C ALA A 20 -9.00 0.72 5.99
N LYS A 21 -8.96 1.75 5.14
CA LYS A 21 -9.70 1.72 3.88
C LYS A 21 -8.87 0.92 2.87
N SER A 22 -8.91 -0.40 3.06
CA SER A 22 -8.49 -1.37 2.05
C SER A 22 -9.09 -0.94 0.72
N LEU A 23 -8.26 -0.87 -0.32
CA LEU A 23 -8.71 -0.68 -1.70
C LEU A 23 -9.66 -1.83 -2.04
N GLU A 24 -10.95 -1.61 -1.82
CA GLU A 24 -12.01 -2.50 -2.30
C GLU A 24 -12.07 -2.32 -3.81
N SER A 25 -11.33 -3.16 -4.52
CA SER A 25 -11.35 -3.20 -5.97
C SER A 25 -12.74 -3.66 -6.43
N PHE A 26 -13.39 -2.85 -7.26
CA PHE A 26 -14.66 -3.18 -7.89
C PHE A 26 -14.40 -4.05 -9.13
N TYR A 27 -15.06 -5.22 -9.22
CA TYR A 27 -14.84 -6.20 -10.31
C TYR A 27 -16.07 -6.39 -11.22
N GLY A 28 -16.98 -5.42 -11.24
CA GLY A 28 -18.11 -5.43 -12.17
C GLY A 28 -17.71 -4.98 -13.58
N MET A 29 -18.10 -5.76 -14.59
CA MET A 29 -17.95 -5.39 -16.01
C MET A 29 -19.29 -5.29 -16.73
N THR A 30 -19.37 -4.46 -17.76
CA THR A 30 -20.59 -4.27 -18.57
C THR A 30 -20.96 -5.52 -19.38
N GLU A 31 -19.97 -6.34 -19.77
CA GLU A 31 -20.18 -7.58 -20.53
C GLU A 31 -20.86 -8.69 -19.70
N HIS A 32 -20.70 -8.64 -18.37
CA HIS A 32 -21.23 -9.63 -17.43
C HIS A 32 -21.96 -8.92 -16.27
N PRO A 33 -23.16 -8.35 -16.51
CA PRO A 33 -23.86 -7.56 -15.51
C PRO A 33 -24.22 -8.41 -14.28
N GLY A 34 -23.96 -7.88 -13.09
CA GLY A 34 -24.27 -8.53 -11.82
C GLY A 34 -23.33 -9.68 -11.44
N LYS A 35 -22.17 -9.81 -12.10
CA LYS A 35 -21.14 -10.80 -11.75
C LYS A 35 -19.78 -10.13 -11.54
N CYS A 36 -18.95 -10.72 -10.68
CA CYS A 36 -17.56 -10.34 -10.57
C CYS A 36 -16.75 -11.06 -11.65
N VAL A 37 -15.92 -10.30 -12.36
CA VAL A 37 -14.99 -10.86 -13.35
C VAL A 37 -13.55 -10.70 -12.85
N TYR A 38 -12.83 -11.81 -12.73
CA TYR A 38 -11.45 -11.80 -12.28
C TYR A 38 -10.64 -12.86 -13.04
N GLU A 39 -9.75 -12.41 -13.92
CA GLU A 39 -8.95 -13.28 -14.80
C GLU A 39 -9.84 -14.18 -15.66
N ASP A 40 -9.80 -15.49 -15.45
CA ASP A 40 -10.62 -16.50 -16.13
C ASP A 40 -11.94 -16.80 -15.41
N LEU A 41 -12.22 -16.12 -14.29
CA LEU A 41 -13.40 -16.34 -13.46
C LEU A 41 -14.52 -15.33 -13.75
N ILE A 42 -15.73 -15.85 -13.87
CA ILE A 42 -16.98 -15.07 -13.91
C ILE A 42 -17.93 -15.70 -12.89
N ILE A 43 -18.03 -15.09 -11.70
CA ILE A 43 -18.76 -15.66 -10.57
C ILE A 43 -19.81 -14.69 -10.02
N ALA A 44 -20.89 -15.23 -9.46
CA ALA A 44 -21.97 -14.45 -8.87
C ALA A 44 -21.63 -13.96 -7.45
N PRO A 45 -22.32 -12.91 -6.94
CA PRO A 45 -22.20 -12.49 -5.54
C PRO A 45 -22.45 -13.66 -4.57
N GLY A 46 -21.58 -13.80 -3.57
CA GLY A 46 -21.57 -14.90 -2.61
C GLY A 46 -20.78 -16.13 -3.06
N GLU A 47 -20.35 -16.21 -4.31
CA GLU A 47 -19.54 -17.33 -4.80
C GLU A 47 -18.05 -17.09 -4.58
N THR A 48 -17.31 -18.21 -4.50
CA THR A 48 -15.85 -18.22 -4.43
C THR A 48 -15.30 -19.20 -5.44
N ALA A 49 -14.26 -18.81 -6.17
CA ALA A 49 -13.59 -19.65 -7.14
C ALA A 49 -12.08 -19.43 -7.15
N LYS A 50 -11.36 -20.36 -7.77
CA LYS A 50 -9.91 -20.34 -7.91
C LYS A 50 -9.55 -20.12 -9.39
N PRO A 51 -8.77 -19.09 -9.72
CA PRO A 51 -8.34 -18.85 -11.09
C PRO A 51 -7.35 -19.93 -11.55
N LYS A 52 -7.40 -20.30 -12.83
CA LYS A 52 -6.61 -21.40 -13.36
C LYS A 52 -5.12 -21.11 -13.28
N GLY A 53 -4.36 -22.09 -12.78
CA GLY A 53 -2.90 -22.00 -12.67
C GLY A 53 -2.37 -21.09 -11.55
N LYS A 54 -3.25 -20.55 -10.69
CA LYS A 54 -2.83 -19.73 -9.54
C LYS A 54 -3.32 -20.33 -8.23
N CYS A 55 -2.46 -20.27 -7.21
CA CYS A 55 -2.85 -20.62 -5.86
C CYS A 55 -3.37 -19.40 -5.08
N GLN A 56 -4.61 -19.03 -5.38
CA GLN A 56 -5.34 -17.97 -4.68
C GLN A 56 -6.83 -18.25 -4.74
N ARG A 57 -7.60 -17.73 -3.79
CA ARG A 57 -9.06 -17.78 -3.79
C ARG A 57 -9.60 -16.40 -4.08
N PHE A 58 -10.50 -16.30 -5.04
CA PHE A 58 -11.27 -15.10 -5.33
C PHE A 58 -12.70 -15.28 -4.79
N SER A 59 -13.19 -14.29 -4.06
CA SER A 59 -14.55 -14.28 -3.50
C SER A 59 -15.28 -13.03 -3.99
N CYS A 60 -16.47 -13.20 -4.56
CA CYS A 60 -17.31 -12.10 -4.99
C CYS A 60 -18.26 -11.74 -3.85
N GLY A 61 -18.10 -10.55 -3.29
CA GLY A 61 -18.98 -10.00 -2.25
C GLY A 61 -20.24 -9.35 -2.82
N GLU A 62 -21.01 -8.74 -1.93
CA GLU A 62 -22.10 -7.85 -2.32
C GLU A 62 -21.54 -6.63 -3.08
N GLU A 63 -22.39 -5.96 -3.88
CA GLU A 63 -22.00 -4.80 -4.70
C GLU A 63 -20.84 -5.07 -5.69
N LEU A 64 -20.56 -6.33 -6.04
CA LEU A 64 -19.48 -6.71 -6.97
C LEU A 64 -18.07 -6.34 -6.45
N VAL A 65 -17.91 -6.28 -5.13
CA VAL A 65 -16.60 -6.12 -4.47
C VAL A 65 -15.91 -7.48 -4.42
N GLY A 66 -14.70 -7.56 -4.99
CA GLY A 66 -13.94 -8.79 -5.05
C GLY A 66 -12.86 -8.85 -3.98
N HIS A 67 -12.73 -9.99 -3.30
CA HIS A 67 -11.67 -10.26 -2.34
C HIS A 67 -10.75 -11.36 -2.86
N ILE A 68 -9.46 -11.05 -3.00
CA ILE A 68 -8.43 -12.00 -3.39
C ILE A 68 -7.69 -12.44 -2.13
N GLN A 69 -7.72 -13.73 -1.82
CA GLN A 69 -6.92 -14.35 -0.78
C GLN A 69 -5.78 -15.13 -1.44
N SER A 70 -4.57 -14.60 -1.34
CA SER A 70 -3.35 -15.30 -1.74
C SER A 70 -2.74 -16.07 -0.55
N CYS A 71 -1.71 -16.87 -0.82
CA CYS A 71 -0.94 -17.51 0.25
C CYS A 71 -0.10 -16.45 0.98
N ASP A 72 -0.37 -16.23 2.26
CA ASP A 72 0.36 -15.24 3.06
C ASP A 72 1.62 -15.88 3.68
N TYR A 73 2.77 -15.65 3.04
CA TYR A 73 4.07 -16.10 3.56
C TYR A 73 4.80 -15.00 4.36
N ARG A 74 4.19 -13.82 4.57
CA ARG A 74 4.88 -12.67 5.18
C ARG A 74 5.30 -12.91 6.62
N TYR A 75 4.63 -13.82 7.32
CA TYR A 75 4.94 -14.16 8.71
C TYR A 75 5.96 -15.29 8.87
N ILE A 76 6.39 -15.92 7.77
CA ILE A 76 7.35 -17.01 7.82
C ILE A 76 8.73 -16.46 7.45
N ILE A 77 9.56 -16.27 8.47
CA ILE A 77 10.96 -15.85 8.31
C ILE A 77 11.79 -17.11 8.05
N LEU A 78 12.41 -17.18 6.87
CA LEU A 78 13.40 -18.21 6.55
C LEU A 78 14.76 -17.76 7.07
N GLU A 79 15.48 -18.63 7.79
CA GLU A 79 16.85 -18.36 8.18
C GLU A 79 17.77 -18.47 6.94
N PRO A 80 18.68 -17.50 6.70
CA PRO A 80 19.71 -17.66 5.68
C PRO A 80 20.54 -18.94 5.96
N PRO A 81 20.90 -19.73 4.95
CA PRO A 81 20.80 -19.48 3.50
C PRO A 81 19.56 -20.07 2.80
N CYS A 82 18.42 -20.24 3.48
CA CYS A 82 17.22 -20.85 2.89
C CYS A 82 16.35 -19.86 2.08
N TRP A 83 15.65 -20.36 1.05
CA TRP A 83 14.65 -19.61 0.28
C TRP A 83 13.41 -20.46 -0.07
N TRP A 84 12.34 -19.79 -0.49
CA TRP A 84 11.12 -20.43 -0.99
C TRP A 84 11.34 -21.00 -2.38
N GLY A 85 11.12 -22.29 -2.55
CA GLY A 85 11.05 -22.97 -3.84
C GLY A 85 9.68 -22.81 -4.52
N ASP A 86 9.50 -23.57 -5.60
CA ASP A 86 8.26 -23.59 -6.36
C ASP A 86 7.07 -24.16 -5.57
N ILE A 87 5.85 -23.84 -6.03
CA ILE A 87 4.62 -24.42 -5.50
C ILE A 87 4.54 -25.87 -5.97
N GLU A 88 4.43 -26.82 -5.03
CA GLU A 88 4.48 -28.24 -5.37
C GLU A 88 3.24 -28.69 -6.16
N ASN A 89 2.07 -28.17 -5.81
CA ASN A 89 0.80 -28.58 -6.39
C ASN A 89 -0.12 -27.36 -6.63
N PRO A 90 0.13 -26.57 -7.70
CA PRO A 90 -0.64 -25.37 -7.98
C PRO A 90 -2.09 -25.66 -8.32
N ASP A 91 -2.44 -26.90 -8.67
CA ASP A 91 -3.79 -27.31 -9.07
C ASP A 91 -4.72 -27.65 -7.89
N LEU A 92 -4.19 -27.85 -6.67
CA LEU A 92 -5.02 -28.09 -5.48
C LEU A 92 -5.88 -26.87 -5.11
N ASP A 93 -6.99 -27.11 -4.43
CA ASP A 93 -7.82 -26.02 -3.92
C ASP A 93 -7.09 -25.19 -2.86
N TYR A 94 -7.44 -23.91 -2.78
CA TYR A 94 -6.94 -23.05 -1.71
C TYR A 94 -7.58 -23.46 -0.37
N PRO A 95 -6.82 -23.55 0.74
CA PRO A 95 -5.40 -23.17 0.91
C PRO A 95 -4.39 -24.31 0.67
N SER A 96 -4.83 -25.51 0.28
CA SER A 96 -3.96 -26.69 0.12
C SER A 96 -2.86 -26.52 -0.94
N CYS A 97 -3.08 -25.71 -1.97
CA CYS A 97 -2.04 -25.37 -2.93
C CYS A 97 -0.94 -24.43 -2.39
N CYS A 98 -1.09 -23.89 -1.16
CA CYS A 98 -0.11 -22.96 -0.58
C CYS A 98 1.14 -23.65 -0.01
N MET A 99 1.28 -24.97 -0.20
CA MET A 99 2.49 -25.67 0.19
C MET A 99 3.62 -25.39 -0.80
N ARG A 100 4.72 -24.86 -0.27
CA ARG A 100 5.96 -24.61 -0.99
C ARG A 100 7.10 -25.36 -0.34
N LYS A 101 8.00 -25.86 -1.18
CA LYS A 101 9.26 -26.45 -0.71
C LYS A 101 10.17 -25.34 -0.18
N ILE A 102 10.76 -25.54 0.99
CA ILE A 102 11.89 -24.71 1.44
C ILE A 102 13.17 -25.33 0.91
N ILE A 103 13.99 -24.53 0.22
CA ILE A 103 15.27 -24.96 -0.31
C ILE A 103 16.35 -24.32 0.56
N CYS A 104 17.10 -25.16 1.27
CA CYS A 104 18.30 -24.76 1.99
C CYS A 104 19.48 -25.44 1.28
N PRO A 105 20.53 -24.71 0.89
CA PRO A 105 21.73 -25.32 0.36
C PRO A 105 22.36 -26.18 1.46
N GLU A 106 22.79 -27.38 1.11
CA GLU A 106 23.56 -28.22 2.02
C GLU A 106 24.84 -27.45 2.38
N THR A 107 24.98 -27.11 3.66
CA THR A 107 26.27 -26.67 4.18
C THR A 107 27.19 -27.86 4.10
N ASP A 108 28.19 -27.80 3.22
CA ASP A 108 29.28 -28.77 3.17
C ASP A 108 29.90 -28.82 4.57
N ASP A 109 29.60 -29.90 5.31
CA ASP A 109 29.90 -30.11 6.72
C ASP A 109 31.38 -30.48 6.90
N THR A 110 32.26 -29.69 6.28
CA THR A 110 33.71 -29.86 6.31
C THR A 110 34.38 -28.56 6.71
N THR A 111 34.19 -28.14 7.96
CA THR A 111 35.27 -27.57 8.77
C THR A 111 34.89 -27.55 10.26
N ASP A 112 35.17 -28.68 10.90
CA ASP A 112 35.55 -28.75 12.31
C ASP A 112 36.77 -27.84 12.58
N VAL A 113 36.56 -26.56 12.85
CA VAL A 113 37.53 -25.73 13.58
C VAL A 113 36.75 -24.76 14.45
N TYR A 114 36.46 -25.17 15.69
CA TYR A 114 36.67 -24.38 16.92
C TYR A 114 36.18 -25.19 18.14
N ASN A 115 36.77 -26.37 18.34
CA ASN A 115 37.01 -26.86 19.69
C ASN A 115 38.26 -26.15 20.20
N GLY A 116 38.08 -25.07 20.96
CA GLY A 116 39.21 -24.31 21.48
C GLY A 116 38.81 -23.27 22.52
N LEU A 117 38.88 -23.68 23.79
CA LEU A 117 39.06 -22.83 24.95
C LEU A 117 37.87 -21.94 25.39
N CYS A 118 36.88 -22.58 26.04
CA CYS A 118 36.16 -21.93 27.13
C CYS A 118 36.77 -22.40 28.46
N SER A 119 37.91 -21.84 28.84
CA SER A 119 38.41 -21.95 30.20
C SER A 119 39.11 -20.66 30.59
N LEU A 120 38.63 -20.11 31.71
CA LEU A 120 39.30 -19.16 32.59
C LEU A 120 39.53 -17.74 32.04
N THR A 121 38.90 -16.79 32.74
CA THR A 121 39.59 -15.74 33.54
C THR A 121 38.93 -14.37 33.34
N ILE A 122 38.16 -13.94 34.37
CA ILE A 122 38.16 -12.58 34.92
C ILE A 122 37.81 -11.48 33.90
N CYS A 123 36.54 -11.07 33.79
CA CYS A 123 36.01 -9.96 34.58
C CYS A 123 37.08 -8.95 35.03
N GLN A 124 37.57 -8.08 34.14
CA GLN A 124 37.90 -6.67 34.43
C GLN A 124 38.14 -5.93 33.11
N PHE A 125 37.08 -5.44 32.48
CA PHE A 125 37.18 -4.31 31.56
C PHE A 125 36.73 -3.07 32.32
N GLN A 126 37.71 -2.22 32.62
CA GLN A 126 37.54 -0.97 33.32
C GLN A 126 36.56 -0.07 32.55
N PHE A 127 35.49 0.31 33.25
CA PHE A 127 34.69 1.48 32.93
C PHE A 127 35.60 2.72 32.99
N ILE A 128 36.09 3.15 31.83
CA ILE A 128 36.56 4.52 31.65
C ILE A 128 35.39 5.29 31.06
N SER A 129 34.69 6.03 31.91
CA SER A 129 33.78 7.10 31.53
C SER A 129 34.56 8.30 31.00
N PRO A 130 34.15 8.87 29.85
CA PRO A 130 34.15 10.32 29.66
C PRO A 130 32.74 10.83 29.28
N PRO A 131 32.49 12.15 29.33
CA PRO A 131 31.29 12.68 29.98
C PRO A 131 30.16 13.12 29.03
N SER A 132 28.93 12.81 29.44
CA SER A 132 27.76 13.71 29.50
C SER A 132 27.35 14.61 28.31
N PHE A 133 27.66 14.31 27.05
CA PHE A 133 27.20 15.15 25.92
C PHE A 133 26.41 14.51 24.78
N ASP A 134 26.12 13.19 24.78
CA ASP A 134 25.51 12.53 23.61
C ASP A 134 24.12 11.90 23.78
N CYS A 135 23.40 12.18 24.88
CA CYS A 135 22.01 11.70 25.02
C CYS A 135 20.97 12.66 24.40
N ILE A 136 21.32 13.94 24.19
CA ILE A 136 20.43 14.95 23.62
C ILE A 136 20.36 14.82 22.09
N LYS A 137 21.47 14.51 21.41
CA LYS A 137 21.51 14.35 19.95
C LYS A 137 20.65 13.18 19.45
N MET A 138 20.62 12.05 20.16
CA MET A 138 19.81 10.91 19.76
C MET A 138 18.31 11.17 19.89
N LYS A 139 17.88 11.93 20.92
CA LYS A 139 16.47 12.31 21.10
C LYS A 139 16.02 13.34 20.05
N VAL A 140 16.89 14.29 19.71
CA VAL A 140 16.60 15.29 18.66
C VAL A 140 16.52 14.62 17.28
N LEU A 141 17.38 13.65 16.98
CA LEU A 141 17.34 12.87 15.74
C LEU A 141 16.04 12.07 15.60
N VAL A 142 15.61 11.39 16.67
CA VAL A 142 14.35 10.62 16.68
C VAL A 142 13.14 11.54 16.50
N ILE A 143 13.12 12.70 17.16
CA ILE A 143 12.03 13.68 16.99
C ILE A 143 12.00 14.22 15.55
N ALA A 144 13.16 14.52 14.96
CA ALA A 144 13.24 14.99 13.58
C ALA A 144 12.76 13.94 12.57
N LEU A 145 13.10 12.66 12.77
CA LEU A 145 12.62 11.55 11.95
C LEU A 145 11.10 11.34 12.08
N VAL A 146 10.55 11.41 13.31
CA VAL A 146 9.10 11.29 13.54
C VAL A 146 8.34 12.47 12.91
N LEU A 147 8.85 13.69 13.02
CA LEU A 147 8.25 14.86 12.38
C LEU A 147 8.32 14.78 10.85
N ALA A 148 9.42 14.29 10.28
CA ALA A 148 9.52 14.04 8.85
C ALA A 148 8.48 13.00 8.38
N PHE A 149 8.30 11.90 9.12
CA PHE A 149 7.28 10.89 8.82
C PHE A 149 5.83 11.39 8.96
N CYS A 150 5.53 12.29 9.90
CA CYS A 150 4.17 12.87 10.02
C CYS A 150 3.86 13.92 8.91
N THR A 151 4.80 14.24 8.00
CA THR A 151 4.55 15.15 6.85
C THR A 151 4.10 14.48 5.56
N THR A 152 3.86 13.16 5.55
CA THR A 152 3.22 12.53 4.39
C THR A 152 1.78 13.03 4.26
N ALA A 153 1.59 13.98 3.36
CA ALA A 153 0.30 14.61 3.10
C ALA A 153 -0.68 13.60 2.52
N PHE A 154 -1.94 13.68 2.93
CA PHE A 154 -3.05 12.94 2.34
C PHE A 154 -3.37 13.49 0.94
N SER A 155 -2.52 13.21 -0.04
CA SER A 155 -2.89 13.37 -1.45
C SER A 155 -3.76 12.17 -1.85
N TYR A 156 -4.90 12.44 -2.47
CA TYR A 156 -5.59 11.41 -3.24
C TYR A 156 -4.90 11.33 -4.60
N GLU A 157 -4.06 10.32 -4.75
CA GLU A 157 -3.30 10.04 -5.96
C GLU A 157 -3.48 8.57 -6.34
N MET A 158 -3.87 8.33 -7.58
CA MET A 158 -4.02 7.00 -8.17
C MET A 158 -3.15 6.92 -9.41
N SER A 159 -2.21 5.97 -9.44
CA SER A 159 -1.37 5.74 -10.62
C SER A 159 -1.66 4.39 -11.25
N GLY A 160 -1.59 4.30 -12.56
CA GLY A 160 -1.91 3.07 -13.29
C GLY A 160 -1.65 3.18 -14.80
N PHE A 161 -1.89 2.09 -15.51
CA PHE A 161 -1.82 2.07 -16.98
C PHE A 161 -3.19 2.38 -17.58
N PHE A 162 -3.26 3.46 -18.36
CA PHE A 162 -4.45 3.94 -19.06
C PHE A 162 -4.35 3.62 -20.55
N LYS A 163 -4.18 2.34 -20.88
CA LYS A 163 -3.97 1.86 -22.24
C LYS A 163 -5.31 1.59 -22.92
N GLU A 164 -5.41 1.97 -24.19
CA GLU A 164 -6.52 1.58 -25.05
C GLU A 164 -6.01 1.27 -26.46
N ASP A 165 -6.52 0.19 -27.06
CA ASP A 165 -6.04 -0.31 -28.36
C ASP A 165 -6.27 0.70 -29.49
N ALA A 166 -7.31 1.53 -29.38
CA ALA A 166 -7.61 2.60 -30.34
C ALA A 166 -6.58 3.76 -30.30
N HIS A 167 -5.84 3.90 -29.20
CA HIS A 167 -4.94 5.02 -28.95
C HIS A 167 -3.59 4.54 -28.36
N PRO A 168 -2.78 3.80 -29.15
CA PRO A 168 -1.54 3.22 -28.66
C PRO A 168 -0.55 4.31 -28.22
N GLY A 169 0.06 4.09 -27.05
CA GLY A 169 1.06 5.00 -26.46
C GLY A 169 0.49 6.27 -25.82
N LYS A 170 -0.85 6.39 -25.74
CA LYS A 170 -1.53 7.52 -25.07
C LYS A 170 -2.22 7.04 -23.80
N CYS A 171 -2.45 7.96 -22.86
CA CYS A 171 -3.30 7.71 -21.71
C CYS A 171 -4.74 8.06 -22.08
N VAL A 172 -5.64 7.07 -22.02
CA VAL A 172 -7.07 7.30 -22.21
C VAL A 172 -7.79 7.18 -20.88
N TYR A 173 -8.48 8.24 -20.49
CA TYR A 173 -9.28 8.27 -19.28
C TYR A 173 -10.57 9.05 -19.52
N LYS A 174 -11.69 8.33 -19.60
CA LYS A 174 -13.01 8.88 -19.90
C LYS A 174 -13.02 9.67 -21.23
N ASP A 175 -13.26 10.98 -21.16
CA ASP A 175 -13.30 11.89 -22.29
C ASP A 175 -11.93 12.50 -22.66
N LEU A 176 -10.85 12.05 -22.01
CA LEU A 176 -9.49 12.51 -22.27
C LEU A 176 -8.65 11.48 -23.00
N ILE A 177 -7.92 11.96 -23.99
CA ILE A 177 -6.84 11.23 -24.67
C ILE A 177 -5.60 12.11 -24.60
N LEU A 178 -4.62 11.71 -23.80
CA LEU A 178 -3.40 12.50 -23.53
C LEU A 178 -2.17 11.76 -24.03
N SER A 179 -1.23 12.49 -24.63
CA SER A 179 0.09 12.01 -24.99
C SER A 179 1.02 12.05 -23.78
N ALA A 180 2.11 11.30 -23.81
CA ALA A 180 3.11 11.33 -22.73
C ALA A 180 3.62 12.76 -22.48
N GLY A 181 3.64 13.17 -21.21
CA GLY A 181 3.97 14.52 -20.76
C GLY A 181 2.79 15.50 -20.72
N GLU A 182 1.62 15.14 -21.26
CA GLU A 182 0.44 16.00 -21.24
C GLU A 182 -0.38 15.83 -19.94
N GLU A 183 -1.09 16.88 -19.56
CA GLU A 183 -2.07 16.85 -18.47
C GLU A 183 -3.47 17.26 -18.96
N GLY A 184 -4.51 16.71 -18.34
CA GLY A 184 -5.89 16.94 -18.73
C GLY A 184 -6.87 16.86 -17.56
N TYR A 185 -8.07 17.39 -17.79
CA TYR A 185 -9.13 17.53 -16.80
C TYR A 185 -10.43 16.95 -17.39
N PRO A 186 -10.92 15.80 -16.92
CA PRO A 186 -12.11 15.17 -17.48
C PRO A 186 -13.35 15.98 -17.11
N LYS A 187 -14.34 16.09 -18.01
CA LYS A 187 -15.52 16.94 -17.78
C LYS A 187 -16.44 16.43 -16.66
N SER A 188 -16.37 15.14 -16.36
CA SER A 188 -17.29 14.49 -15.40
C SER A 188 -16.82 14.53 -13.95
N GLU A 189 -15.56 14.85 -13.69
CA GLU A 189 -14.94 14.71 -12.36
C GLU A 189 -13.95 15.84 -12.06
N CYS A 190 -13.89 16.24 -10.79
CA CYS A 190 -12.89 17.19 -10.31
C CYS A 190 -11.56 16.48 -10.03
N VAL A 191 -10.88 16.07 -11.09
CA VAL A 191 -9.57 15.42 -11.04
C VAL A 191 -8.66 15.99 -12.13
N ARG A 192 -7.36 15.72 -12.01
CA ARG A 192 -6.37 15.96 -13.05
C ARG A 192 -5.67 14.65 -13.39
N LEU A 193 -5.58 14.33 -14.67
CA LEU A 193 -4.75 13.24 -15.17
C LEU A 193 -3.42 13.80 -15.68
N LEU A 194 -2.32 13.23 -15.22
CA LEU A 194 -0.96 13.44 -15.71
C LEU A 194 -0.56 12.20 -16.51
N CYS A 195 -0.31 12.33 -17.81
CA CYS A 195 0.11 11.19 -18.62
C CYS A 195 1.63 11.11 -18.69
N GLY A 196 2.19 9.95 -18.36
CA GLY A 196 3.60 9.61 -18.51
C GLY A 196 3.85 8.65 -19.66
N ASP A 197 5.05 8.07 -19.69
CA ASP A 197 5.46 7.16 -20.75
C ASP A 197 4.71 5.82 -20.69
N ASN A 198 4.59 5.14 -21.84
CA ASN A 198 3.94 3.82 -21.96
C ASN A 198 2.49 3.78 -21.45
N SER A 199 1.76 4.90 -21.60
CA SER A 199 0.40 5.09 -21.09
C SER A 199 0.29 4.94 -19.56
N PHE A 200 1.39 5.09 -18.82
CA PHE A 200 1.36 5.14 -17.37
C PHE A 200 0.96 6.54 -16.94
N GLY A 201 -0.17 6.68 -16.26
CA GLY A 201 -0.69 7.97 -15.83
C GLY A 201 -0.90 8.03 -14.33
N THR A 202 -1.09 9.26 -13.85
CA THR A 202 -1.42 9.54 -12.47
C THR A 202 -2.60 10.49 -12.38
N ILE A 203 -3.65 10.07 -11.68
CA ILE A 203 -4.85 10.84 -11.40
C ILE A 203 -4.71 11.46 -10.02
N GLN A 204 -4.90 12.77 -9.94
CA GLN A 204 -4.91 13.53 -8.69
C GLN A 204 -6.30 14.12 -8.47
N GLY A 205 -6.84 13.94 -7.26
CA GLY A 205 -8.16 14.43 -6.87
C GLY A 205 -8.14 15.20 -5.56
N CYS A 206 -9.30 15.71 -5.14
CA CYS A 206 -9.42 16.68 -4.06
C CYS A 206 -9.03 16.22 -2.64
N GLY A 207 -8.76 14.93 -2.45
CA GLY A 207 -8.50 14.37 -1.12
C GLY A 207 -9.69 14.46 -0.18
N THR A 208 -9.47 14.08 1.08
CA THR A 208 -10.47 14.26 2.15
C THR A 208 -10.38 15.68 2.68
N GLN A 209 -11.51 16.39 2.68
CA GLN A 209 -11.60 17.74 3.25
C GLN A 209 -12.42 17.69 4.54
N ALA A 210 -12.03 18.50 5.52
CA ALA A 210 -12.79 18.69 6.76
C ALA A 210 -12.79 20.16 7.16
N ALA A 211 -13.90 20.61 7.76
CA ALA A 211 -13.98 21.91 8.42
C ALA A 211 -13.69 21.75 9.91
N ALA A 212 -13.05 22.75 10.52
CA ALA A 212 -12.84 22.77 11.97
C ALA A 212 -14.20 22.96 12.69
N PRO A 213 -14.51 22.17 13.74
CA PRO A 213 -15.69 22.43 14.57
C PRO A 213 -15.67 23.85 15.14
N PRO A 214 -16.82 24.56 15.25
CA PRO A 214 -18.19 24.11 14.99
C PRO A 214 -18.64 24.24 13.51
N CYS A 215 -17.74 24.57 12.59
CA CYS A 215 -18.05 24.79 11.19
C CYS A 215 -18.23 23.47 10.41
N LYS A 216 -18.95 23.54 9.29
CA LYS A 216 -19.18 22.43 8.37
C LYS A 216 -18.75 22.80 6.95
N LEU A 217 -18.37 21.80 6.17
CA LEU A 217 -18.19 21.98 4.72
C LEU A 217 -19.56 22.13 4.06
N GLY A 218 -19.79 23.28 3.44
CA GLY A 218 -20.92 23.57 2.58
C GLY A 218 -20.71 23.08 1.15
N ASP A 219 -21.38 23.75 0.22
CA ASP A 219 -21.34 23.43 -1.20
C ASP A 219 -19.99 23.77 -1.86
N TYR A 220 -19.77 23.23 -3.05
CA TYR A 220 -18.61 23.56 -3.88
C TYR A 220 -18.67 25.02 -4.34
N VAL A 221 -17.54 25.71 -4.28
CA VAL A 221 -17.39 27.10 -4.74
C VAL A 221 -17.50 27.16 -6.26
N ASN A 222 -16.85 26.23 -6.96
CA ASN A 222 -16.87 26.16 -8.43
C ASN A 222 -16.73 24.71 -8.91
N ARG A 223 -17.81 23.94 -8.89
CA ARG A 223 -17.77 22.51 -9.23
C ARG A 223 -17.27 22.23 -10.65
N ASP A 224 -17.50 23.14 -11.60
CA ASP A 224 -17.12 23.00 -13.00
C ASP A 224 -15.73 23.56 -13.31
N GLY A 225 -15.00 24.03 -12.29
CA GLY A 225 -13.63 24.48 -12.41
C GLY A 225 -12.66 23.34 -12.75
N LYS A 226 -11.42 23.69 -13.12
CA LYS A 226 -10.34 22.71 -13.24
C LYS A 226 -9.79 22.35 -11.85
N TYR A 227 -9.27 21.16 -11.68
CA TYR A 227 -8.52 20.81 -10.49
C TYR A 227 -7.30 21.75 -10.32
N PRO A 228 -6.98 22.23 -9.10
CA PRO A 228 -7.63 21.98 -7.81
C PRO A 228 -8.76 22.97 -7.46
N GLU A 229 -9.09 23.91 -8.34
CA GLU A 229 -10.08 24.96 -8.07
C GLU A 229 -11.48 24.40 -7.83
N CYS A 230 -11.86 23.34 -8.55
CA CYS A 230 -13.13 22.65 -8.32
C CYS A 230 -13.23 21.89 -7.00
N CYS A 231 -12.11 21.75 -6.27
CA CYS A 231 -12.12 21.13 -4.95
C CYS A 231 -12.59 22.08 -3.86
N LYS A 232 -12.57 23.40 -4.09
CA LYS A 232 -12.89 24.40 -3.07
C LYS A 232 -14.35 24.28 -2.66
N ARG A 233 -14.59 24.29 -1.34
CA ARG A 233 -15.92 24.26 -0.74
C ARG A 233 -16.09 25.42 0.22
N HIS A 234 -17.32 25.91 0.35
CA HIS A 234 -17.66 26.88 1.37
C HIS A 234 -17.50 26.26 2.76
N VAL A 235 -17.11 27.07 3.74
CA VAL A 235 -17.12 26.68 5.16
C VAL A 235 -18.23 27.48 5.82
N VAL A 236 -19.24 26.78 6.33
CA VAL A 236 -20.41 27.38 6.98
C VAL A 236 -20.26 27.17 8.48
N CYS A 237 -20.14 28.27 9.22
CA CYS A 237 -20.08 28.28 10.67
C CYS A 237 -21.43 28.77 11.24
N PRO A 238 -21.89 28.23 12.37
CA PRO A 238 -23.12 28.67 13.05
C PRO A 238 -22.99 30.09 13.63
#